data_AF-A0A413WKA2-F1
#
_entry.id   AF-A0A413WKA2-F1
#
_cell.length_a   1.000
_cell.length_b   1.000
_cell.length_c   1.000
_cell.angle_alpha   90.00
_cell.angle_beta   90.00
_cell.angle_gamma   90.00
#
_symmetry.space_group_name_H-M   'P 1'
#
loop_
_entity.id
_entity.type
_entity.pdbx_description
1 polymer ?
#
loop_
_entity_poly.entity_id
_entity_poly.type
_entity_poly.pdbx_seq_one_letter_code
_entity_poly.pdbx_strand_id
1 'polypeptide(L)'
;MMKIGLFCAAGMSTSMLVEKMKAVAERTFIDVVYDVLQAPLQNLTDTLAGAVIIVVLMSVMWWCGIHGAAILMGIKGPLLTANALQNRALLDAGETLLAGENAKIVTIQFLDVFTKLGGSGITIGFIIATLIVARSAHLKQLGKLSLAASLFNINEPVIFGMPIVFNPIMFVPFVIVPAIASFMVYFSILWGWVDPFNALQVPWTTPPVISGFLIGGWRAALLQIATIAMAVAVYLPFVRMQDLVSYGEELKAQEDADKASA
;
A
#
# COMPACT_ATOMS: atom_id res chain seq x y z
N MET A 1 32.23 54.06 -25.12
CA MET A 1 31.50 52.78 -25.31
C MET A 1 31.09 52.06 -24.01
N MET A 2 31.52 52.49 -22.82
CA MET A 2 31.28 51.77 -21.55
C MET A 2 30.06 52.27 -20.73
N LYS A 3 29.03 52.81 -21.38
CA LYS A 3 27.77 53.24 -20.71
C LYS A 3 26.52 52.49 -21.18
N ILE A 4 26.64 51.62 -22.19
CA ILE A 4 25.51 50.86 -22.76
C ILE A 4 25.34 49.49 -22.07
N GLY A 5 26.40 48.89 -21.51
CA GLY A 5 26.32 47.60 -20.81
C GLY A 5 25.69 47.63 -19.42
N LEU A 6 25.75 48.76 -18.71
CA LEU A 6 25.21 48.89 -17.34
C LEU A 6 23.67 49.02 -17.32
N PHE A 7 23.08 49.56 -18.39
CA PHE A 7 21.62 49.66 -18.53
C PHE A 7 20.96 48.32 -18.85
N CYS A 8 21.66 47.38 -19.49
CA CYS A 8 21.13 46.07 -19.84
C CYS A 8 21.06 45.13 -18.61
N ALA A 9 22.06 45.15 -17.73
CA ALA A 9 22.07 44.37 -16.49
C ALA A 9 21.05 44.87 -15.44
N ALA A 10 20.85 46.19 -15.35
CA ALA A 10 19.85 46.79 -14.47
C ALA A 10 18.41 46.49 -14.93
N GLY A 11 18.15 46.47 -16.24
CA GLY A 11 16.85 46.10 -16.82
C GLY A 11 16.48 44.63 -16.64
N MET A 12 17.48 43.73 -16.65
CA MET A 12 17.29 42.29 -16.41
C MET A 12 17.03 41.96 -14.93
N SER A 13 17.60 42.75 -14.01
CA SER A 13 17.34 42.62 -12.58
C SER A 13 15.97 43.16 -12.18
N THR A 14 15.53 44.27 -12.79
CA THR A 14 14.19 44.82 -12.53
C THR A 14 13.11 43.98 -13.21
N SER A 15 13.35 43.40 -14.39
CA SER A 15 12.41 42.46 -15.01
C SER A 15 12.23 41.19 -14.19
N MET A 16 13.30 40.58 -13.67
CA MET A 16 13.20 39.42 -12.76
C MET A 16 12.51 39.76 -11.43
N LEU A 17 12.73 40.97 -10.89
CA LEU A 17 12.03 41.43 -9.69
C LEU A 17 10.54 41.64 -9.97
N VAL A 18 10.18 42.22 -11.12
CA VAL A 18 8.78 42.38 -11.54
C VAL A 18 8.13 41.02 -11.83
N GLU A 19 8.86 40.06 -12.40
CA GLU A 19 8.37 38.69 -12.61
C GLU A 19 8.15 37.95 -11.29
N LYS A 20 9.10 38.05 -10.34
CA LYS A 20 8.95 37.49 -8.99
C LYS A 20 7.82 38.18 -8.20
N MET A 21 7.66 39.50 -8.36
CA MET A 21 6.57 40.24 -7.74
C MET A 21 5.21 39.91 -8.36
N LYS A 22 5.13 39.68 -9.68
CA LYS A 22 3.93 39.14 -10.35
C LYS A 22 3.65 37.71 -9.90
N ALA A 23 4.67 36.85 -9.81
CA ALA A 23 4.55 35.48 -9.30
C ALA A 23 4.19 35.39 -7.80
N VAL A 24 4.31 36.49 -7.05
CA VAL A 24 3.83 36.62 -5.66
C VAL A 24 2.43 37.24 -5.63
N ALA A 25 2.12 38.19 -6.53
CA ALA A 25 0.82 38.86 -6.64
C ALA A 25 -0.27 38.01 -7.32
N GLU A 26 0.12 37.04 -8.14
CA GLU A 26 -0.78 36.11 -8.85
C GLU A 26 -0.99 34.80 -8.09
N ARG A 27 -0.39 34.64 -6.90
CA ARG A 27 -0.58 33.43 -6.09
C ARG A 27 -2.04 33.33 -5.68
N THR A 28 -2.72 32.35 -6.25
CA THR A 28 -4.05 31.98 -5.80
C THR A 28 -3.93 31.36 -4.41
N PHE A 29 -5.04 31.36 -3.66
CA PHE A 29 -5.11 30.59 -2.42
C PHE A 29 -4.71 29.11 -2.64
N ILE A 30 -5.00 28.57 -3.83
CA ILE A 30 -4.63 27.21 -4.22
C ILE A 30 -3.11 27.05 -4.30
N ASP A 31 -2.39 28.01 -4.87
CA ASP A 31 -0.92 27.96 -4.96
C ASP A 31 -0.26 28.01 -3.58
N VAL A 32 -0.81 28.81 -2.67
CA VAL A 32 -0.33 28.88 -1.27
C VAL A 32 -0.59 27.56 -0.54
N VAL A 33 -1.77 26.97 -0.69
CA VAL A 33 -2.10 25.66 -0.10
C VAL A 33 -1.19 24.56 -0.68
N TYR A 34 -0.92 24.61 -1.99
CA TYR A 34 -0.03 23.65 -2.64
C TYR A 34 1.40 23.75 -2.07
N ASP A 35 2.00 24.94 -2.06
CA ASP A 35 3.38 25.14 -1.63
C ASP A 35 3.60 24.85 -0.15
N VAL A 36 2.66 25.25 0.72
CA VAL A 36 2.82 25.18 2.18
C VAL A 36 2.39 23.82 2.75
N LEU A 37 1.33 23.22 2.19
CA LEU A 37 0.72 22.02 2.74
C LEU A 37 0.94 20.80 1.86
N GLN A 38 0.54 20.88 0.58
CA GLN A 38 0.53 19.70 -0.31
C GLN A 38 1.94 19.23 -0.64
N ALA A 39 2.83 20.11 -1.13
CA ALA A 39 4.15 19.72 -1.61
C ALA A 39 5.04 19.11 -0.51
N PRO A 40 5.12 19.66 0.73
CA PRO A 40 5.90 19.03 1.80
C PRO A 40 5.36 17.65 2.20
N LEU A 41 4.03 17.50 2.31
CA LEU A 41 3.40 16.22 2.62
C LEU A 41 3.61 15.21 1.48
N GLN A 42 3.45 15.65 0.23
CA GLN A 42 3.64 14.83 -0.95
C GLN A 42 5.08 14.31 -1.01
N ASN A 43 6.08 15.17 -0.81
CA ASN A 43 7.49 14.78 -0.75
C ASN A 43 7.79 13.76 0.35
N LEU A 44 7.14 13.87 1.51
CA LEU A 44 7.31 12.87 2.57
C LEU A 44 6.67 11.52 2.19
N THR A 45 5.45 11.55 1.66
CA THR A 45 4.69 10.34 1.29
C THR A 45 5.20 9.65 0.03
N ASP A 46 5.95 10.34 -0.81
CA ASP A 46 6.52 9.83 -2.06
C ASP A 46 7.85 9.06 -1.87
N THR A 47 8.35 9.02 -0.63
CA THR A 47 9.53 8.21 -0.29
C THR A 47 9.16 6.77 0.06
N LEU A 48 10.09 5.83 -0.15
CA LEU A 48 9.94 4.45 0.32
C LEU A 48 9.68 4.39 1.83
N ALA A 49 10.39 5.19 2.62
CA ALA A 49 10.17 5.27 4.06
C ALA A 49 8.75 5.73 4.40
N GLY A 50 8.27 6.78 3.73
CA GLY A 50 6.89 7.27 3.87
C GLY A 50 5.86 6.19 3.52
N ALA A 51 6.04 5.50 2.40
CA ALA A 51 5.17 4.40 1.98
C ALA A 51 5.13 3.26 3.01
N VAL A 52 6.29 2.85 3.54
CA VAL A 52 6.40 1.81 4.57
C VAL A 52 5.73 2.24 5.87
N ILE A 53 5.99 3.47 6.35
CA ILE A 53 5.35 4.02 7.57
C ILE A 53 3.84 4.02 7.43
N ILE A 54 3.32 4.44 6.26
CA ILE A 54 1.88 4.47 5.99
C ILE A 54 1.27 3.07 6.10
N VAL A 55 1.85 2.05 5.44
CA VAL A 55 1.27 0.69 5.49
C VAL A 55 1.38 0.06 6.87
N VAL A 56 2.48 0.32 7.59
CA VAL A 56 2.64 -0.11 8.98
C VAL A 56 1.58 0.52 9.87
N LEU A 57 1.36 1.83 9.75
CA LEU A 57 0.33 2.52 10.51
C LEU A 57 -1.08 2.00 10.17
N MET A 58 -1.37 1.73 8.89
CA MET A 58 -2.60 1.08 8.46
C MET A 58 -2.82 -0.26 9.16
N SER A 59 -1.79 -1.11 9.20
CA SER A 59 -1.84 -2.40 9.90
C SER A 59 -2.00 -2.26 11.41
N VAL A 60 -1.29 -1.33 12.05
CA VAL A 60 -1.41 -1.08 13.50
C VAL A 60 -2.82 -0.62 13.86
N MET A 61 -3.41 0.29 13.08
CA MET A 61 -4.78 0.74 13.31
C MET A 61 -5.79 -0.41 13.21
N TRP A 62 -5.64 -1.28 12.20
CA TRP A 62 -6.46 -2.48 12.05
C TRP A 62 -6.27 -3.47 13.21
N TRP A 63 -5.05 -3.63 13.70
CA TRP A 63 -4.78 -4.43 14.87
C TRP A 63 -5.44 -3.86 16.13
N CYS A 64 -5.58 -2.54 16.23
CA CYS A 64 -6.39 -1.86 17.27
C CYS A 64 -7.91 -1.90 17.00
N GLY A 65 -8.38 -2.55 15.94
CA GLY A 65 -9.80 -2.65 15.57
C GLY A 65 -10.36 -1.44 14.82
N ILE A 66 -9.52 -0.49 14.41
CA ILE A 66 -9.90 0.68 13.63
C ILE A 66 -9.62 0.41 12.15
N HIS A 67 -10.53 0.78 11.25
CA HIS A 67 -10.35 0.57 9.82
C HIS A 67 -9.25 1.48 9.22
N GLY A 68 -7.98 1.17 9.47
CA GLY A 68 -6.81 2.00 9.15
C GLY A 68 -6.72 2.36 7.67
N ALA A 69 -7.12 1.43 6.79
CA ALA A 69 -7.12 1.68 5.35
C ALA A 69 -8.07 2.82 4.94
N ALA A 70 -9.26 2.93 5.52
CA ALA A 70 -10.21 3.97 5.16
C ALA A 70 -9.72 5.34 5.62
N ILE A 71 -9.23 5.42 6.85
CA ILE A 71 -8.73 6.67 7.45
C ILE A 71 -7.52 7.17 6.69
N LEU A 72 -6.50 6.33 6.49
CA LEU A 72 -5.26 6.76 5.86
C LEU A 72 -5.42 7.01 4.35
N MET A 73 -6.29 6.27 3.66
CA MET A 73 -6.62 6.57 2.26
C MET A 73 -7.34 7.92 2.11
N GLY A 74 -8.18 8.31 3.07
CA GLY A 74 -8.82 9.63 3.06
C GLY A 74 -7.80 10.78 3.12
N ILE A 75 -6.65 10.57 3.77
CA ILE A 75 -5.59 11.58 3.90
C ILE A 75 -4.63 11.52 2.71
N LYS A 76 -4.12 10.33 2.37
CA LYS A 76 -3.05 10.17 1.36
C LYS A 76 -3.56 9.99 -0.07
N GLY A 77 -4.82 9.58 -0.25
CA GLY A 77 -5.40 9.26 -1.54
C GLY A 77 -5.20 10.36 -2.59
N PRO A 78 -5.52 11.64 -2.27
CA PRO A 78 -5.27 12.75 -3.19
C PRO A 78 -3.79 12.92 -3.57
N LEU A 79 -2.87 12.79 -2.60
CA LEU A 79 -1.42 12.94 -2.82
C LEU A 79 -0.89 11.87 -3.78
N LEU A 80 -1.27 10.62 -3.54
CA LEU A 80 -0.83 9.48 -4.35
C LEU A 80 -1.49 9.43 -5.72
N THR A 81 -2.71 9.96 -5.83
CA THR A 81 -3.38 10.16 -7.11
C THR A 81 -2.69 11.25 -7.92
N ALA A 82 -2.28 12.36 -7.29
CA ALA A 82 -1.48 13.39 -7.95
C ALA A 82 -0.15 12.83 -8.48
N ASN A 83 0.52 11.95 -7.75
CA ASN A 83 1.71 11.24 -8.24
C ASN A 83 1.42 10.42 -9.51
N ALA A 84 0.32 9.66 -9.52
CA ALA A 84 -0.06 8.87 -10.70
C ALA A 84 -0.42 9.75 -11.90
N LEU A 85 -1.08 10.90 -11.66
CA LEU A 85 -1.40 11.89 -12.69
C LEU A 85 -0.15 12.58 -13.24
N GLN A 86 0.85 12.85 -12.42
CA GLN A 86 2.15 13.36 -12.88
C GLN A 86 2.80 12.38 -13.86
N ASN A 87 2.83 11.08 -13.53
CA ASN A 87 3.32 10.06 -14.46
C ASN A 87 2.50 10.01 -15.75
N ARG A 88 1.17 10.16 -15.66
CA ARG A 88 0.30 10.18 -16.84
C ARG A 88 0.60 11.37 -17.76
N ALA A 89 0.87 12.54 -17.18
CA ALA A 89 1.20 13.76 -17.93
C ALA A 89 2.51 13.63 -18.71
N LEU A 90 3.53 12.99 -18.14
CA LEU A 90 4.79 12.69 -18.85
C LEU A 90 4.53 11.81 -20.08
N LEU A 91 3.70 10.76 -19.92
CA LEU A 91 3.32 9.91 -21.05
C LEU A 91 2.52 10.67 -22.11
N ASP A 92 1.61 11.57 -21.72
CA ASP A 92 0.86 12.43 -22.66
C ASP A 92 1.77 13.40 -23.43
N ALA A 93 2.87 13.84 -22.81
CA ALA A 93 3.89 14.66 -23.46
C ALA A 93 4.82 13.85 -24.38
N GLY A 94 4.63 12.53 -24.48
CA GLY A 94 5.48 11.63 -25.26
C GLY A 94 6.79 11.24 -24.58
N GLU A 95 6.95 11.54 -23.28
CA GLU A 95 8.12 11.11 -22.50
C GLU A 95 7.99 9.67 -22.02
N THR A 96 9.12 9.05 -21.73
CA THR A 96 9.20 7.74 -21.06
C THR A 96 9.27 7.91 -19.55
N LEU A 97 8.65 6.99 -18.81
CA LEU A 97 8.74 6.97 -17.35
C LEU A 97 10.02 6.28 -16.89
N LEU A 98 10.91 7.04 -16.25
CA LEU A 98 12.19 6.59 -15.73
C LEU A 98 12.17 6.69 -14.20
N ALA A 99 12.20 5.52 -13.53
CA ALA A 99 12.20 5.44 -12.08
C ALA A 99 13.48 6.06 -11.49
N GLY A 100 13.32 6.95 -10.51
CA GLY A 100 14.45 7.66 -9.89
C GLY A 100 14.90 8.93 -10.61
N GLU A 101 14.31 9.23 -11.78
CA GLU A 101 14.60 10.45 -12.55
C GLU A 101 13.37 11.36 -12.65
N ASN A 102 12.38 10.99 -13.48
CA ASN A 102 11.19 11.80 -13.73
C ASN A 102 9.89 11.15 -13.19
N ALA A 103 9.87 9.82 -13.00
CA ALA A 103 8.67 9.09 -12.61
C ALA A 103 8.53 8.95 -11.09
N LYS A 104 7.30 9.13 -10.61
CA LYS A 104 6.89 8.87 -9.23
C LYS A 104 6.67 7.38 -9.02
N ILE A 105 7.37 6.78 -8.05
CA ILE A 105 7.24 5.34 -7.75
C ILE A 105 6.05 5.08 -6.83
N VAL A 106 5.88 5.90 -5.79
CA VAL A 106 4.82 5.71 -4.80
C VAL A 106 3.54 6.39 -5.29
N THR A 107 2.75 5.64 -6.05
CA THR A 107 1.45 6.09 -6.57
C THR A 107 0.29 5.48 -5.80
N ILE A 108 -0.94 5.81 -6.18
CA ILE A 108 -2.13 5.20 -5.57
C ILE A 108 -2.17 3.69 -5.83
N GLN A 109 -1.75 3.22 -7.00
CA GLN A 109 -1.70 1.79 -7.36
C GLN A 109 -0.65 1.05 -6.56
N PHE A 110 0.51 1.68 -6.30
CA PHE A 110 1.55 1.10 -5.44
C PHE A 110 0.92 0.60 -4.14
N LEU A 111 0.11 1.42 -3.49
CA LEU A 111 -0.53 1.02 -2.24
C LEU A 111 -1.75 0.11 -2.47
N ASP A 112 -2.70 0.55 -3.28
CA ASP A 112 -3.99 -0.15 -3.40
C ASP A 112 -3.90 -1.52 -4.06
N VAL A 113 -2.99 -1.68 -5.01
CA VAL A 113 -2.90 -2.89 -5.85
C VAL A 113 -1.78 -3.82 -5.38
N PHE A 114 -0.70 -3.33 -4.75
CA PHE A 114 0.45 -4.18 -4.40
C PHE A 114 0.68 -4.38 -2.91
N THR A 115 0.20 -3.48 -2.04
CA THR A 115 0.43 -3.60 -0.57
C THR A 115 -0.79 -4.05 0.22
N LYS A 116 -1.96 -4.17 -0.44
CA LYS A 116 -3.24 -4.59 0.17
C LYS A 116 -3.87 -5.79 -0.53
N LEU A 117 -3.05 -6.69 -1.05
CA LEU A 117 -3.50 -7.90 -1.76
C LEU A 117 -4.29 -8.82 -0.84
N GLY A 118 -5.55 -9.07 -1.14
CA GLY A 118 -6.42 -9.84 -0.28
C GLY A 118 -6.88 -9.11 0.98
N GLY A 119 -6.70 -7.78 1.04
CA GLY A 119 -7.03 -6.91 2.16
C GLY A 119 -5.80 -6.35 2.90
N SER A 120 -6.04 -5.72 4.04
CA SER A 120 -4.95 -5.20 4.91
C SER A 120 -4.14 -6.36 5.50
N GLY A 121 -2.83 -6.18 5.68
CA GLY A 121 -1.94 -7.27 6.12
C GLY A 121 -1.57 -8.28 5.03
N ILE A 122 -2.15 -8.18 3.83
CA ILE A 122 -2.05 -9.19 2.77
C ILE A 122 -2.59 -10.55 3.25
N THR A 123 -3.81 -10.50 3.80
CA THR A 123 -4.48 -11.63 4.48
C THR A 123 -4.78 -12.83 3.58
N ILE A 124 -4.69 -12.69 2.25
CA ILE A 124 -4.72 -13.85 1.35
C ILE A 124 -3.56 -14.82 1.64
N GLY A 125 -2.39 -14.29 2.03
CA GLY A 125 -1.25 -15.11 2.45
C GLY A 125 -1.55 -15.90 3.73
N PHE A 126 -2.23 -15.27 4.69
CA PHE A 126 -2.73 -15.93 5.90
C PHE A 126 -3.73 -17.05 5.57
N ILE A 127 -4.70 -16.79 4.70
CA ILE A 127 -5.72 -17.78 4.32
C ILE A 127 -5.07 -18.99 3.66
N ILE A 128 -4.19 -18.77 2.69
CA ILE A 128 -3.49 -19.86 2.00
C ILE A 128 -2.63 -20.65 2.99
N ALA A 129 -1.88 -19.96 3.86
CA ALA A 129 -1.11 -20.63 4.93
C ALA A 129 -2.02 -21.48 5.84
N THR A 130 -3.19 -20.97 6.21
CA THR A 130 -4.20 -21.69 7.00
C THR A 130 -4.69 -22.93 6.29
N LEU A 131 -5.03 -22.85 5.01
CA LEU A 131 -5.47 -24.01 4.22
C LEU A 131 -4.38 -25.09 4.09
N ILE A 132 -3.10 -24.72 4.19
CA ILE A 132 -1.97 -25.66 4.12
C ILE A 132 -1.73 -26.37 5.46
N VAL A 133 -1.79 -25.65 6.58
CA VAL A 133 -1.27 -26.17 7.87
C VAL A 133 -2.31 -26.37 8.97
N ALA A 134 -3.50 -25.77 8.86
CA ALA A 134 -4.45 -25.75 9.97
C ALA A 134 -4.99 -27.15 10.28
N ARG A 135 -5.06 -27.46 11.57
CA ARG A 135 -5.61 -28.70 12.13
C ARG A 135 -6.91 -28.43 12.88
N SER A 136 -7.03 -27.30 13.57
CA SER A 136 -8.24 -26.90 14.29
C SER A 136 -9.43 -26.74 13.36
N ALA A 137 -10.61 -27.12 13.85
CA ALA A 137 -11.86 -26.97 13.10
C ALA A 137 -12.15 -25.49 12.83
N HIS A 138 -11.89 -24.63 13.82
CA HIS A 138 -12.10 -23.19 13.73
C HIS A 138 -11.31 -22.54 12.58
N LEU A 139 -9.98 -22.70 12.55
CA LEU A 139 -9.14 -22.09 11.50
C LEU A 139 -9.43 -22.68 10.11
N LYS A 140 -9.72 -23.99 10.02
CA LYS A 140 -10.12 -24.61 8.75
C LYS A 140 -11.41 -24.01 8.20
N GLN A 141 -12.41 -23.82 9.05
CA GLN A 141 -13.68 -23.24 8.63
C GLN A 141 -13.50 -21.77 8.25
N LEU A 142 -12.76 -21.01 9.05
CA LEU A 142 -12.46 -19.61 8.78
C LEU A 142 -11.74 -19.42 7.45
N GLY A 143 -10.70 -20.21 7.18
CA GLY A 143 -9.94 -20.13 5.92
C GLY A 143 -10.82 -20.38 4.69
N LYS A 144 -11.72 -21.36 4.76
CA LYS A 144 -12.66 -21.67 3.67
C LYS A 144 -13.67 -20.55 3.43
N LEU A 145 -14.29 -20.04 4.50
CA LEU A 145 -15.30 -18.99 4.41
C LEU A 145 -14.71 -17.64 3.97
N SER A 146 -13.49 -17.35 4.42
CA SER A 146 -12.84 -16.07 4.15
C SER A 146 -12.17 -16.00 2.78
N LEU A 147 -11.92 -17.14 2.12
CA LEU A 147 -11.26 -17.18 0.82
C LEU A 147 -12.02 -16.38 -0.24
N ALA A 148 -13.35 -16.55 -0.31
CA ALA A 148 -14.18 -15.86 -1.29
C ALA A 148 -14.12 -14.34 -1.12
N ALA A 149 -14.21 -13.84 0.11
CA ALA A 149 -14.09 -12.41 0.40
C ALA A 149 -12.68 -11.88 0.05
N SER A 150 -11.64 -12.63 0.42
CA SER A 150 -10.26 -12.22 0.20
C SER A 150 -9.87 -12.18 -1.28
N LEU A 151 -10.49 -13.01 -2.13
CA LEU A 151 -10.31 -12.89 -3.58
C LEU A 151 -10.76 -11.53 -4.14
N PHE A 152 -11.61 -10.80 -3.42
CA PHE A 152 -12.03 -9.43 -3.75
C PHE A 152 -11.44 -8.40 -2.79
N ASN A 153 -10.31 -8.73 -2.14
CA ASN A 153 -9.58 -7.88 -1.20
C ASN A 153 -10.39 -7.48 0.07
N ILE A 154 -11.47 -8.21 0.37
CA ILE A 154 -12.28 -8.03 1.59
C ILE A 154 -11.75 -9.01 2.65
N ASN A 155 -11.40 -8.50 3.84
CA ASN A 155 -10.71 -9.30 4.84
C ASN A 155 -11.26 -9.20 6.25
N GLU A 156 -12.36 -8.48 6.45
CA GLU A 156 -13.09 -8.40 7.71
C GLU A 156 -13.43 -9.78 8.29
N PRO A 157 -13.81 -10.80 7.49
CA PRO A 157 -13.97 -12.16 8.00
C PRO A 157 -12.70 -12.70 8.66
N VAL A 158 -11.52 -12.38 8.13
CA VAL A 158 -10.23 -12.80 8.71
C VAL A 158 -9.87 -11.96 9.92
N ILE A 159 -10.04 -10.62 9.84
CA ILE A 159 -9.64 -9.68 10.89
C ILE A 159 -10.44 -9.89 12.18
N PHE A 160 -11.74 -10.14 12.04
CA PHE A 160 -12.66 -10.27 13.16
C PHE A 160 -13.03 -11.73 13.46
N GLY A 161 -13.05 -12.61 12.46
CA GLY A 161 -13.44 -14.02 12.63
C GLY A 161 -12.37 -14.87 13.29
N MET A 162 -11.10 -14.66 12.96
CA MET A 162 -10.02 -14.91 13.92
C MET A 162 -9.67 -13.55 14.47
N PRO A 163 -9.64 -13.33 15.79
CA PRO A 163 -9.37 -12.01 16.32
C PRO A 163 -7.91 -11.64 16.02
N ILE A 164 -7.59 -11.14 14.82
CA ILE A 164 -6.31 -10.50 14.53
C ILE A 164 -6.21 -9.24 15.37
N VAL A 165 -7.36 -8.57 15.56
CA VAL A 165 -7.53 -7.47 16.49
C VAL A 165 -7.06 -7.89 17.87
N PHE A 166 -6.10 -7.15 18.42
CA PHE A 166 -5.42 -7.40 19.70
C PHE A 166 -4.72 -8.75 19.86
N ASN A 167 -4.52 -9.53 18.78
CA ASN A 167 -3.76 -10.78 18.87
C ASN A 167 -2.25 -10.54 18.65
N PRO A 168 -1.41 -10.81 19.65
CA PRO A 168 0.02 -10.55 19.57
C PRO A 168 0.76 -11.52 18.63
N ILE A 169 0.26 -12.75 18.45
CA ILE A 169 0.85 -13.72 17.50
C ILE A 169 0.69 -13.19 16.08
N MET A 170 -0.49 -12.68 15.76
CA MET A 170 -0.82 -12.19 14.42
C MET A 170 -0.33 -10.78 14.14
N PHE A 171 -0.04 -9.97 15.18
CA PHE A 171 0.48 -8.62 15.03
C PHE A 171 1.73 -8.56 14.13
N VAL A 172 2.71 -9.43 14.40
CA VAL A 172 4.00 -9.42 13.72
C VAL A 172 3.86 -9.63 12.21
N PRO A 173 3.27 -10.74 11.69
CA PRO A 173 3.14 -10.91 10.26
C PRO A 173 2.18 -9.89 9.64
N PHE A 174 1.14 -9.45 10.35
CA PHE A 174 0.17 -8.48 9.85
C PHE A 174 0.78 -7.08 9.59
N VAL A 175 1.83 -6.72 10.33
CA VAL A 175 2.58 -5.47 10.14
C VAL A 175 3.73 -5.64 9.14
N ILE A 176 4.49 -6.74 9.24
CA ILE A 176 5.71 -6.93 8.45
C ILE A 176 5.41 -7.27 6.99
N VAL A 177 4.38 -8.08 6.71
CA VAL A 177 4.09 -8.53 5.34
C VAL A 177 3.80 -7.35 4.39
N PRO A 178 2.92 -6.38 4.71
CA PRO A 178 2.73 -5.19 3.87
C PRO A 178 3.99 -4.34 3.72
N ALA A 179 4.83 -4.26 4.76
CA ALA A 179 6.10 -3.53 4.68
C ALA A 179 7.05 -4.19 3.67
N ILE A 180 7.22 -5.52 3.73
CA ILE A 180 8.03 -6.27 2.75
C ILE A 180 7.44 -6.10 1.34
N ALA A 181 6.12 -6.16 1.20
CA ALA A 181 5.46 -5.94 -0.08
C ALA A 181 5.79 -4.55 -0.66
N SER A 182 5.78 -3.49 0.16
CA SER A 182 6.21 -2.14 -0.25
C SER A 182 7.64 -2.12 -0.78
N PHE A 183 8.58 -2.82 -0.13
CA PHE A 183 9.95 -2.95 -0.64
C PHE A 183 9.98 -3.69 -1.97
N MET A 184 9.25 -4.81 -2.09
CA MET A 184 9.19 -5.59 -3.33
C MET A 184 8.69 -4.76 -4.51
N VAL A 185 7.57 -4.04 -4.35
CA VAL A 185 7.06 -3.20 -5.44
C VAL A 185 7.98 -2.02 -5.73
N TYR A 186 8.51 -1.35 -4.72
CA TYR A 186 9.40 -0.20 -4.91
C TYR A 186 10.66 -0.57 -5.70
N PHE A 187 11.37 -1.62 -5.28
CA PHE A 187 12.59 -2.06 -5.96
C PHE A 187 12.31 -2.71 -7.31
N SER A 188 11.16 -3.36 -7.49
CA SER A 188 10.77 -3.87 -8.81
C SER A 188 10.61 -2.74 -9.83
N ILE A 189 10.11 -1.58 -9.40
CA ILE A 189 9.98 -0.40 -10.26
C ILE A 189 11.34 0.29 -10.44
N LEU A 190 12.07 0.49 -9.35
CA LEU A 190 13.38 1.15 -9.39
C LEU A 190 14.39 0.42 -10.29
N TRP A 191 14.37 -0.92 -10.30
CA TRP A 191 15.26 -1.72 -11.13
C TRP A 191 14.71 -2.01 -12.54
N GLY A 192 13.56 -1.45 -12.90
CA GLY A 192 12.96 -1.60 -14.23
C GLY A 192 12.38 -2.98 -14.53
N TRP A 193 12.08 -3.79 -13.50
CA TRP A 193 11.29 -5.01 -13.70
C TRP A 193 9.83 -4.64 -14.01
N VAL A 194 9.22 -3.74 -13.24
CA VAL A 194 7.87 -3.21 -13.51
C VAL A 194 8.00 -1.75 -13.92
N ASP A 195 7.28 -1.33 -14.96
CA ASP A 195 7.26 0.08 -15.35
C ASP A 195 6.57 0.92 -14.25
N PRO A 196 7.01 2.17 -14.01
CA PRO A 196 6.29 3.06 -13.10
C PRO A 196 4.82 3.17 -13.48
N PHE A 197 3.94 3.08 -12.48
CA PHE A 197 2.50 3.07 -12.73
C PHE A 197 2.01 4.43 -13.23
N ASN A 198 1.08 4.40 -14.17
CA ASN A 198 0.39 5.60 -14.68
C ASN A 198 -0.98 5.77 -13.99
N ALA A 199 -1.75 6.79 -14.33
CA ALA A 199 -3.05 7.08 -13.69
C ALA A 199 -4.18 6.06 -13.99
N LEU A 200 -3.92 4.95 -14.68
CA LEU A 200 -4.91 3.88 -14.86
C LEU A 200 -5.28 3.28 -13.49
N GLN A 201 -6.58 3.27 -13.17
CA GLN A 201 -7.10 2.70 -11.94
C GLN A 201 -7.94 1.47 -12.23
N VAL A 202 -7.88 0.51 -11.32
CA VAL A 202 -8.85 -0.58 -11.22
C VAL A 202 -9.54 -0.48 -9.86
N PRO A 203 -10.80 -0.92 -9.71
CA PRO A 203 -11.44 -0.99 -8.40
C PRO A 203 -10.57 -1.77 -7.41
N TRP A 204 -10.47 -1.32 -6.16
CA TRP A 204 -9.65 -1.99 -5.14
C TRP A 204 -10.13 -3.42 -4.84
N THR A 205 -11.35 -3.78 -5.21
CA THR A 205 -11.91 -5.14 -5.11
C THR A 205 -11.52 -6.04 -6.29
N THR A 206 -10.77 -5.53 -7.27
CA THR A 206 -10.32 -6.34 -8.41
C THR A 206 -9.43 -7.47 -7.92
N PRO A 207 -9.69 -8.73 -8.32
CA PRO A 207 -8.95 -9.86 -7.79
C PRO A 207 -7.43 -9.73 -7.95
N PRO A 208 -6.65 -10.20 -6.95
CA PRO A 208 -5.21 -10.30 -7.07
C PRO A 208 -4.78 -11.02 -8.36
N VAL A 209 -3.58 -10.71 -8.83
CA VAL A 209 -3.00 -11.11 -10.13
C VAL A 209 -3.67 -10.43 -11.32
N ILE A 210 -5.01 -10.42 -11.39
CA ILE A 210 -5.76 -9.73 -12.44
C ILE A 210 -5.54 -8.22 -12.34
N SER A 211 -5.64 -7.66 -11.12
CA SER A 211 -5.38 -6.24 -10.88
C SER A 211 -3.97 -5.83 -11.29
N GLY A 212 -2.95 -6.64 -10.96
CA GLY A 212 -1.57 -6.39 -11.38
C GLY A 212 -1.40 -6.44 -12.89
N PHE A 213 -2.02 -7.43 -13.54
CA PHE A 213 -2.00 -7.56 -15.00
C PHE A 213 -2.60 -6.34 -15.71
N LEU A 214 -3.74 -5.85 -15.23
CA LEU A 214 -4.42 -4.69 -15.81
C LEU A 214 -3.62 -3.39 -15.63
N ILE A 215 -2.87 -3.25 -14.53
CA ILE A 215 -2.13 -2.04 -14.20
C ILE A 215 -0.74 -2.00 -14.85
N GLY A 216 0.00 -3.11 -14.86
CA GLY A 216 1.39 -3.14 -15.31
C GLY A 216 1.78 -4.38 -16.12
N GLY A 217 0.79 -5.06 -16.71
CA GLY A 217 0.99 -6.24 -17.54
C GLY A 217 1.50 -7.47 -16.77
N TRP A 218 2.08 -8.42 -17.52
CA TRP A 218 2.47 -9.72 -16.97
C TRP A 218 3.55 -9.62 -15.88
N ARG A 219 4.46 -8.63 -15.94
CA ARG A 219 5.52 -8.45 -14.94
C ARG A 219 4.96 -8.01 -13.59
N ALA A 220 3.96 -7.13 -13.61
CA ALA A 220 3.20 -6.73 -12.44
C ALA A 220 2.33 -7.88 -11.88
N ALA A 221 1.73 -8.70 -12.74
CA ALA A 221 1.00 -9.89 -12.32
C ALA A 221 1.91 -10.90 -11.60
N LEU A 222 3.10 -11.17 -12.15
CA LEU A 222 4.11 -12.02 -11.51
C LEU A 222 4.61 -11.44 -10.18
N LEU A 223 4.78 -10.12 -10.09
CA LEU A 223 5.13 -9.46 -8.84
C LEU A 223 4.05 -9.71 -7.77
N GLN A 224 2.76 -9.61 -8.10
CA GLN A 224 1.70 -9.93 -7.14
C GLN A 224 1.72 -11.40 -6.72
N ILE A 225 2.00 -12.33 -7.63
CA ILE A 225 2.19 -13.76 -7.29
C ILE A 225 3.35 -13.93 -6.31
N ALA A 226 4.49 -13.27 -6.57
CA ALA A 226 5.65 -13.30 -5.68
C ALA A 226 5.33 -12.69 -4.31
N THR A 227 4.59 -11.59 -4.26
CA THR A 227 4.13 -10.96 -3.01
C THR A 227 3.21 -11.88 -2.22
N ILE A 228 2.28 -12.59 -2.88
CA ILE A 228 1.42 -13.58 -2.23
C ILE A 228 2.25 -14.75 -1.69
N ALA A 229 3.18 -15.28 -2.48
CA ALA A 229 4.06 -16.37 -2.05
C ALA A 229 4.92 -15.95 -0.83
N MET A 230 5.46 -14.73 -0.84
CA MET A 230 6.17 -14.14 0.30
C MET A 230 5.25 -14.02 1.52
N ALA A 231 4.03 -13.51 1.35
CA ALA A 231 3.06 -13.41 2.42
C ALA A 231 2.74 -14.77 3.04
N VAL A 232 2.50 -15.80 2.21
CA VAL A 232 2.29 -17.19 2.67
C VAL A 232 3.48 -17.66 3.48
N ALA A 233 4.71 -17.50 2.98
CA ALA A 233 5.92 -17.95 3.65
C ALA A 233 6.10 -17.28 5.04
N VAL A 234 5.84 -15.98 5.13
CA VAL A 234 5.92 -15.22 6.38
C VAL A 234 4.80 -15.60 7.34
N TYR A 235 3.56 -15.75 6.87
CA TYR A 235 2.43 -16.14 7.71
C TYR A 235 2.51 -17.58 8.22
N LEU A 236 3.10 -18.49 7.46
CA LEU A 236 3.13 -19.94 7.76
C LEU A 236 3.54 -20.29 9.21
N PRO A 237 4.66 -19.78 9.77
CA PRO A 237 5.02 -20.08 11.16
C PRO A 237 4.00 -19.54 12.18
N PHE A 238 3.46 -18.33 11.97
CA PHE A 238 2.51 -17.72 12.90
C PHE A 238 1.15 -18.41 12.85
N VAL A 239 0.71 -18.82 11.67
CA VAL A 239 -0.52 -19.61 11.51
C VAL A 239 -0.39 -20.94 12.24
N ARG A 240 0.77 -21.62 12.15
CA ARG A 240 1.00 -22.85 12.93
C ARG A 240 0.94 -22.59 14.43
N MET A 241 1.55 -21.50 14.92
CA MET A 241 1.48 -21.13 16.33
C MET A 241 0.04 -20.86 16.79
N GLN A 242 -0.72 -20.09 15.99
CA GLN A 242 -2.11 -19.79 16.28
C GLN A 242 -2.99 -21.04 16.27
N ASP A 243 -2.77 -21.94 15.30
CA ASP A 243 -3.52 -23.19 15.18
C ASP A 243 -3.25 -24.15 16.34
N LEU A 244 -2.02 -24.18 16.87
CA LEU A 244 -1.72 -24.97 18.08
C LEU A 244 -2.51 -24.47 19.30
N VAL A 245 -2.68 -23.16 19.45
CA VAL A 245 -3.50 -22.58 20.53
C VAL A 245 -4.96 -22.97 20.33
N SER A 246 -5.53 -22.70 19.16
CA SER A 246 -6.94 -23.00 18.86
C SER A 246 -7.26 -24.49 18.95
N TYR A 247 -6.37 -25.35 18.47
CA TYR A 247 -6.56 -26.80 18.58
C TYR A 247 -6.49 -27.29 20.04
N GLY A 248 -5.59 -26.71 20.85
CA GLY A 248 -5.52 -27.03 22.28
C GLY A 248 -6.78 -26.61 23.05
N GLU A 249 -7.40 -25.49 22.66
CA GLU A 249 -8.69 -25.05 23.21
C GLU A 249 -9.84 -26.00 22.81
N GLU A 250 -9.87 -26.44 21.54
CA GLU A 250 -10.86 -27.42 21.05
C GLU A 250 -10.77 -28.75 21.80
N LEU A 251 -9.56 -29.27 22.03
CA LEU A 251 -9.37 -30.53 22.77
C LEU A 251 -9.82 -30.42 24.21
N LYS A 252 -9.48 -29.33 24.91
CA LYS A 252 -9.93 -29.11 26.30
C LYS A 252 -11.45 -29.00 26.39
N ALA A 253 -12.07 -28.28 25.45
CA ALA A 253 -13.53 -28.16 25.41
C ALA A 253 -14.21 -29.52 25.19
N GLN A 254 -13.61 -30.38 24.38
CA GLN A 254 -14.12 -31.74 24.17
C GLN A 254 -13.97 -32.62 25.42
N GLU A 255 -12.81 -32.58 26.09
CA GLU A 255 -12.60 -33.31 27.35
C GLU A 255 -13.59 -32.88 28.45
N ASP A 256 -13.89 -31.58 28.55
CA ASP A 256 -14.82 -31.06 29.55
C ASP A 256 -16.28 -31.43 29.22
N ALA A 257 -16.65 -31.49 27.94
CA ALA A 257 -17.96 -31.97 27.50
C ALA A 257 -18.14 -33.48 27.78
N ASP A 258 -17.10 -34.28 27.54
CA ASP A 258 -17.11 -35.71 27.82
C ASP A 258 -17.24 -35.97 29.34
N LYS A 259 -16.54 -35.20 30.19
CA LYS A 259 -16.70 -35.28 31.66
C LYS A 259 -18.08 -34.86 32.16
N ALA A 260 -18.71 -33.88 31.51
CA ALA A 260 -20.05 -33.42 31.90
C ALA A 260 -21.17 -34.39 31.48
N SER A 261 -20.89 -35.31 30.55
CA SER A 261 -21.83 -36.31 30.05
C SER A 261 -21.66 -37.72 30.66
N ALA A 262 -20.59 -37.92 31.45
CA ALA A 262 -20.31 -39.14 32.22
C ALA A 262 -20.86 -39.04 33.65
#